data_AF-Q20AK2-F1
#
_entry.id   AF-Q20AK2-F1
#
_cell.length_a   1.000
_cell.length_b   1.000
_cell.length_c   1.000
_cell.angle_alpha   90.00
_cell.angle_beta   90.00
_cell.angle_gamma   90.00
#
_symmetry.space_group_name_H-M   'P 1'
#
loop_
_entity.id
_entity.type
_entity.pdbx_description
1 polymer ?
#
loop_
_entity_poly.entity_id
_entity_poly.type
_entity_poly.pdbx_seq_one_letter_code
_entity_poly.pdbx_strand_id
1 'polypeptide(L)'
;LCGGSESMSQAPYAVRNIRFGTKFGTDLKLEDTLWAGLTDLHIKTPMGITAENLAEKYQITREDCDQYAHQTQQQWKAAYEAGYFNAEIAPVDVKAKKGKVFMTHDEHPRPQTTLEQMTKLPPVFKKGGTVTAANASGVSDGAGAVVIASEDALKEHKLTPLARIVTYHISGCDPTIMGIGP
;
A
#
# COMPACT_ATOMS: atom_id res chain seq x y z
N LEU A 1 1.97 6.47 22.15
CA LEU A 1 2.23 6.74 20.72
C LEU A 1 1.91 5.47 19.95
N CYS A 2 1.06 5.57 18.93
CA CYS A 2 0.71 4.47 18.03
C CYS A 2 1.09 4.88 16.62
N GLY A 3 1.68 4.01 15.83
CA GLY A 3 2.09 4.35 14.47
C GLY A 3 2.40 3.13 13.63
N GLY A 4 2.59 3.37 12.35
CA GLY A 4 3.03 2.40 11.36
C GLY A 4 4.05 3.06 10.45
N SER A 5 5.01 2.29 9.97
CA SER A 5 6.03 2.74 9.03
C SER A 5 6.42 1.57 8.16
N GLU A 6 6.64 1.83 6.88
CA GLU A 6 7.17 0.85 5.95
C GLU A 6 8.13 1.54 4.98
N SER A 7 9.21 0.83 4.62
CA SER A 7 10.05 1.24 3.50
C SER A 7 10.25 0.06 2.56
N MET A 8 9.29 -0.13 1.66
CA MET A 8 9.31 -1.20 0.68
C MET A 8 10.49 -1.09 -0.29
N SER A 9 10.95 0.13 -0.59
CA SER A 9 12.13 0.36 -1.44
C SER A 9 13.42 -0.19 -0.84
N GLN A 10 13.47 -0.41 0.48
CA GLN A 10 14.64 -0.94 1.19
C GLN A 10 14.52 -2.44 1.51
N ALA A 11 13.47 -3.11 1.05
CA ALA A 11 13.29 -4.54 1.25
C ALA A 11 14.53 -5.30 0.70
N PRO A 12 15.23 -6.07 1.54
CA PRO A 12 16.47 -6.71 1.12
C PRO A 12 16.19 -7.93 0.25
N TYR A 13 17.22 -8.38 -0.44
CA TYR A 13 17.28 -9.78 -0.86
C TYR A 13 17.80 -10.66 0.28
N ALA A 14 17.28 -11.88 0.39
CA ALA A 14 17.68 -12.85 1.40
C ALA A 14 18.19 -14.15 0.76
N VAL A 15 19.26 -14.73 1.30
CA VAL A 15 19.69 -16.09 0.97
C VAL A 15 19.43 -16.98 2.18
N ARG A 16 18.53 -17.95 2.01
CA ARG A 16 18.12 -18.86 3.09
C ARG A 16 19.03 -20.09 3.15
N ASN A 17 19.02 -20.79 4.29
CA ASN A 17 19.66 -22.10 4.48
C ASN A 17 21.21 -22.16 4.34
N ILE A 18 21.90 -21.03 4.47
CA ILE A 18 23.38 -20.99 4.36
C ILE A 18 24.12 -20.95 5.70
N ARG A 19 23.41 -20.69 6.81
CA ARG A 19 24.03 -20.40 8.13
C ARG A 19 24.95 -21.52 8.63
N PHE A 20 24.60 -22.78 8.35
CA PHE A 20 25.28 -23.96 8.90
C PHE A 20 25.96 -24.80 7.79
N GLY A 21 26.30 -24.16 6.68
CA GLY A 21 26.83 -24.81 5.50
C GLY A 21 25.75 -25.31 4.56
N THR A 22 26.13 -25.58 3.31
CA THR A 22 25.25 -26.03 2.23
C THR A 22 25.74 -27.35 1.66
N LYS A 23 24.83 -28.12 1.06
CA LYS A 23 25.22 -29.32 0.31
C LYS A 23 25.76 -28.91 -1.06
N PHE A 24 26.81 -29.59 -1.53
CA PHE A 24 27.30 -29.42 -2.89
C PHE A 24 26.16 -29.58 -3.90
N GLY A 25 26.03 -28.63 -4.84
CA GLY A 25 24.96 -28.61 -5.84
C GLY A 25 23.61 -28.03 -5.38
N THR A 26 23.51 -27.46 -4.18
CA THR A 26 22.28 -26.77 -3.74
C THR A 26 22.03 -25.51 -4.56
N ASP A 27 20.84 -25.37 -5.11
CA ASP A 27 20.39 -24.18 -5.84
C ASP A 27 19.97 -23.07 -4.86
N LEU A 28 20.95 -22.30 -4.38
CA LEU A 28 20.71 -21.17 -3.50
C LEU A 28 20.03 -20.02 -4.28
N LYS A 29 18.95 -19.49 -3.73
CA LYS A 29 18.24 -18.35 -4.30
C LYS A 29 18.55 -17.08 -3.54
N LEU A 30 18.78 -16.03 -4.30
CA LEU A 30 18.72 -14.65 -3.81
C LEU A 30 17.25 -14.24 -3.90
N GLU A 31 16.53 -14.43 -2.80
CA GLU A 31 15.08 -14.24 -2.71
C GLU A 31 14.75 -12.76 -2.49
N ASP A 32 13.90 -12.20 -3.35
CA ASP A 32 13.30 -10.88 -3.14
C ASP A 32 12.28 -10.97 -2.00
N THR A 33 12.58 -10.33 -0.86
CA THR A 33 11.70 -10.40 0.31
C THR A 33 10.42 -9.58 0.17
N LEU A 34 10.42 -8.54 -0.68
CA LEU A 34 9.23 -7.77 -0.97
C LEU A 34 8.22 -8.63 -1.73
N TRP A 35 8.68 -9.29 -2.80
CA TRP A 35 7.84 -10.17 -3.59
C TRP A 35 7.30 -11.35 -2.77
N ALA A 36 8.15 -11.93 -1.92
CA ALA A 36 7.74 -13.00 -1.01
C ALA A 36 6.67 -12.52 -0.01
N GLY A 37 6.76 -11.29 0.49
CA GLY A 37 5.77 -10.69 1.39
C GLY A 37 4.43 -10.36 0.71
N LEU A 38 4.43 -10.14 -0.61
CA LEU A 38 3.24 -9.90 -1.43
C LEU A 38 2.60 -11.19 -1.97
N THR A 39 3.05 -12.35 -1.48
CA THR A 39 2.50 -13.67 -1.80
C THR A 39 2.06 -14.35 -0.51
N ASP A 40 0.79 -14.77 -0.44
CA ASP A 40 0.31 -15.57 0.67
C ASP A 40 1.04 -16.92 0.65
N LEU A 41 1.78 -17.23 1.71
CA LEU A 41 2.58 -18.47 1.80
C LEU A 41 1.74 -19.71 2.11
N HIS A 42 0.55 -19.55 2.67
CA HIS A 42 -0.36 -20.64 3.00
C HIS A 42 -1.06 -21.16 1.73
N ILE A 43 -1.66 -20.26 0.94
CA ILE A 43 -2.34 -20.60 -0.31
C ILE A 43 -1.46 -20.40 -1.56
N LYS A 44 -0.20 -19.98 -1.39
CA LYS A 44 0.80 -19.77 -2.46
C LYS A 44 0.31 -18.85 -3.58
N THR A 45 -0.38 -17.79 -3.20
CA THR A 45 -1.13 -16.94 -4.14
C THR A 45 -0.70 -15.47 -3.99
N PRO A 46 -0.26 -14.79 -5.06
CA PRO A 46 0.02 -13.36 -5.05
C PRO A 46 -1.22 -12.54 -4.67
N MET A 47 -1.05 -11.43 -3.95
CA MET A 47 -2.17 -10.58 -3.53
C MET A 47 -3.04 -10.13 -4.71
N GLY A 48 -2.45 -9.83 -5.87
CA GLY A 48 -3.20 -9.46 -7.07
C GLY A 48 -4.16 -10.54 -7.58
N ILE A 49 -3.88 -11.83 -7.35
CA ILE A 49 -4.81 -12.91 -7.71
C ILE A 49 -6.01 -12.93 -6.76
N THR A 50 -5.85 -12.58 -5.49
CA THR A 50 -6.99 -12.48 -4.56
C THR A 50 -7.97 -11.37 -4.97
N ALA A 51 -7.46 -10.29 -5.58
CA ALA A 51 -8.28 -9.24 -6.18
C ALA A 51 -8.99 -9.74 -7.45
N GLU A 52 -8.33 -10.52 -8.31
CA GLU A 52 -8.97 -11.18 -9.45
C GLU A 52 -10.09 -12.13 -9.02
N ASN A 53 -9.91 -12.87 -7.92
CA ASN A 53 -10.94 -13.76 -7.37
C ASN A 53 -12.18 -12.97 -6.90
N LEU A 54 -11.97 -11.81 -6.28
CA LEU A 54 -13.06 -10.91 -5.90
C LEU A 54 -13.75 -10.32 -7.13
N ALA A 55 -12.99 -9.90 -8.13
CA ALA A 55 -13.55 -9.36 -9.37
C ALA A 55 -14.43 -10.40 -10.08
N GLU A 56 -13.96 -11.65 -10.17
CA GLU A 56 -14.74 -12.76 -10.74
C GLU A 56 -16.00 -13.07 -9.90
N LYS A 57 -15.86 -13.15 -8.58
CA LYS A 57 -16.97 -13.46 -7.66
C LYS A 57 -18.08 -12.40 -7.68
N TYR A 58 -17.71 -11.14 -7.77
CA TYR A 58 -18.64 -10.01 -7.73
C TYR A 58 -18.93 -9.40 -9.10
N GLN A 59 -18.44 -10.01 -10.18
CA GLN A 59 -18.64 -9.55 -11.55
C GLN A 59 -18.15 -8.10 -11.77
N ILE A 60 -17.07 -7.72 -11.09
CA ILE A 60 -16.43 -6.41 -11.25
C ILE A 60 -15.64 -6.45 -12.55
N THR A 61 -16.01 -5.57 -13.47
CA THR A 61 -15.40 -5.53 -14.80
C THR A 61 -14.08 -4.77 -14.79
N ARG A 62 -13.28 -4.94 -15.86
CA ARG A 62 -12.06 -4.17 -16.05
C ARG A 62 -12.36 -2.67 -16.12
N GLU A 63 -13.46 -2.32 -16.76
CA GLU A 63 -13.95 -0.96 -16.91
C GLU A 63 -14.29 -0.35 -15.55
N ASP A 64 -14.95 -1.10 -14.66
CA ASP A 64 -15.25 -0.65 -13.28
C ASP A 64 -13.95 -0.35 -12.50
N CYS A 65 -12.96 -1.25 -12.59
CA CYS A 65 -11.67 -1.08 -11.95
C CYS A 65 -10.93 0.18 -12.45
N ASP A 66 -10.88 0.38 -13.77
CA ASP A 66 -10.19 1.52 -14.37
C ASP A 66 -10.93 2.84 -14.09
N GLN A 67 -12.27 2.84 -14.09
CA GLN A 67 -13.07 4.01 -13.72
C GLN A 67 -12.84 4.41 -12.27
N TYR A 68 -12.88 3.45 -11.35
CA TYR A 68 -12.61 3.71 -9.94
C TYR A 68 -11.19 4.26 -9.75
N ALA A 69 -10.19 3.63 -10.34
CA ALA A 69 -8.81 4.10 -10.23
C ALA A 69 -8.59 5.48 -10.88
N HIS A 70 -9.26 5.81 -11.98
CA HIS A 70 -9.22 7.16 -12.54
C HIS A 70 -9.85 8.17 -11.59
N GLN A 71 -11.00 7.83 -10.98
CA GLN A 71 -11.65 8.68 -9.99
C GLN A 71 -10.74 8.97 -8.80
N THR A 72 -10.00 7.98 -8.28
CA THR A 72 -9.09 8.22 -7.14
C THR A 72 -7.96 9.19 -7.50
N GLN A 73 -7.42 9.13 -8.72
CA GLN A 73 -6.40 10.08 -9.20
C GLN A 73 -6.95 11.51 -9.26
N GLN A 74 -8.19 11.70 -9.74
CA GLN A 74 -8.82 13.02 -9.79
C GLN A 74 -9.18 13.54 -8.38
N GLN A 75 -9.62 12.66 -7.48
CA GLN A 75 -9.91 13.04 -6.09
C GLN A 75 -8.65 13.45 -5.34
N TRP A 76 -7.54 12.70 -5.50
CA TRP A 76 -6.26 13.09 -4.93
C TRP A 76 -5.82 14.47 -5.45
N LYS A 77 -5.92 14.71 -6.77
CA LYS A 77 -5.59 16.01 -7.37
C LYS A 77 -6.37 17.15 -6.71
N ALA A 78 -7.69 16.99 -6.61
CA ALA A 78 -8.56 18.01 -6.04
C ALA A 78 -8.24 18.28 -4.56
N ALA A 79 -7.99 17.24 -3.77
CA ALA A 79 -7.62 17.36 -2.37
C ALA A 79 -6.25 18.04 -2.19
N TYR A 80 -5.28 17.69 -3.04
CA TYR A 80 -3.96 18.29 -3.07
C TYR A 80 -4.02 19.78 -3.42
N GLU A 81 -4.73 20.14 -4.50
CA GLU A 81 -4.90 21.54 -4.92
C GLU A 81 -5.68 22.37 -3.88
N ALA A 82 -6.61 21.75 -3.16
CA ALA A 82 -7.35 22.39 -2.07
C ALA A 82 -6.57 22.46 -0.75
N GLY A 83 -5.38 21.84 -0.67
CA GLY A 83 -4.52 21.87 0.52
C GLY A 83 -5.01 21.02 1.70
N TYR A 84 -5.85 20.01 1.46
CA TYR A 84 -6.44 19.20 2.53
C TYR A 84 -5.39 18.38 3.30
N PHE A 85 -4.30 18.00 2.65
CA PHE A 85 -3.21 17.23 3.27
C PHE A 85 -2.23 18.09 4.10
N ASN A 86 -2.33 19.42 4.04
CA ASN A 86 -1.35 20.33 4.67
C ASN A 86 -1.27 20.16 6.19
N ALA A 87 -2.36 19.74 6.84
CA ALA A 87 -2.41 19.56 8.29
C ALA A 87 -1.88 18.20 8.76
N GLU A 88 -1.80 17.21 7.86
CA GLU A 88 -1.43 15.83 8.19
C GLU A 88 -0.04 15.42 7.70
N ILE A 89 0.48 16.06 6.63
CA ILE A 89 1.83 15.77 6.13
C ILE A 89 2.89 16.36 7.07
N ALA A 90 3.72 15.48 7.63
CA ALA A 90 4.95 15.84 8.30
C ALA A 90 6.11 15.87 7.26
N PRO A 91 6.72 17.03 6.97
CA PRO A 91 7.79 17.13 5.98
C PRO A 91 8.99 16.23 6.27
N VAL A 92 9.50 15.55 5.25
CA VAL A 92 10.70 14.70 5.35
C VAL A 92 11.85 15.29 4.55
N ASP A 93 13.03 15.36 5.17
CA ASP A 93 14.27 15.75 4.50
C ASP A 93 14.71 14.68 3.49
N VAL A 94 14.75 15.02 2.21
CA VAL A 94 15.32 14.16 1.16
C VAL A 94 16.60 14.77 0.60
N LYS A 95 17.61 13.91 0.37
CA LYS A 95 18.87 14.33 -0.27
C LYS A 95 18.67 14.41 -1.78
N ALA A 96 18.75 15.61 -2.34
CA ALA A 96 18.83 15.85 -3.77
C ALA A 96 20.29 16.15 -4.19
N LYS A 97 20.59 16.00 -5.49
CA LYS A 97 21.92 16.28 -6.06
C LYS A 97 22.45 17.70 -5.75
N LYS A 98 21.56 18.67 -5.48
CA LYS A 98 21.89 20.08 -5.20
C LYS A 98 21.62 20.52 -3.76
N GLY A 99 21.38 19.59 -2.82
CA GLY A 99 21.14 19.91 -1.41
C GLY A 99 19.93 19.18 -0.83
N LYS A 100 19.48 19.61 0.34
CA LYS A 100 18.26 19.08 0.97
C LYS A 100 17.03 19.69 0.31
N VAL A 101 16.04 18.84 0.02
CA VAL A 101 14.70 19.25 -0.39
C VAL A 101 13.72 18.64 0.61
N PHE A 102 12.69 19.39 0.98
CA PHE A 102 11.61 18.84 1.80
C PHE A 102 10.61 18.14 0.90
N MET A 103 10.36 16.86 1.17
CA MET A 103 9.23 16.14 0.62
C MET A 103 8.01 16.50 1.46
N THR A 104 7.03 17.16 0.83
CA THR A 104 5.83 17.70 1.47
C THR A 104 4.55 17.28 0.74
N HIS A 105 4.64 16.33 -0.17
CA HIS A 105 3.54 15.85 -0.98
C HIS A 105 3.81 14.41 -1.41
N ASP A 106 2.73 13.67 -1.69
CA ASP A 106 2.81 12.31 -2.21
C ASP A 106 3.39 12.30 -3.64
N GLU A 107 4.35 11.43 -3.91
CA GLU A 107 4.98 11.34 -5.24
C GLU A 107 4.32 10.34 -6.19
N HIS A 108 3.55 9.39 -5.66
CA HIS A 108 2.99 8.28 -6.42
C HIS A 108 1.83 8.66 -7.36
N PRO A 109 0.93 9.59 -6.99
CA PRO A 109 -0.23 9.93 -7.80
C PRO A 109 0.12 10.44 -9.20
N ARG A 110 -0.72 10.08 -10.18
CA ARG A 110 -0.60 10.42 -11.60
C ARG A 110 -1.90 11.07 -12.09
N PRO A 111 -2.25 12.26 -11.59
CA PRO A 111 -3.54 12.90 -11.87
C PRO A 111 -3.76 13.27 -13.35
N GLN A 112 -2.70 13.30 -14.14
CA GLN A 112 -2.71 13.52 -15.59
C GLN A 112 -3.09 12.29 -16.42
N THR A 113 -3.22 11.12 -15.79
CA THR A 113 -3.58 9.88 -16.47
C THR A 113 -5.02 9.94 -17.00
N THR A 114 -5.25 9.37 -18.17
CA THR A 114 -6.57 9.26 -18.79
C THR A 114 -7.07 7.81 -18.84
N LEU A 115 -8.38 7.60 -18.93
CA LEU A 115 -8.96 6.27 -19.08
C LEU A 115 -8.44 5.54 -20.33
N GLU A 116 -8.21 6.26 -21.43
CA GLU A 116 -7.63 5.68 -22.67
C GLU A 116 -6.20 5.20 -22.48
N GLN A 117 -5.44 5.78 -21.54
CA GLN A 117 -4.11 5.30 -21.19
C GLN A 117 -4.18 4.08 -20.28
N MET A 118 -5.10 4.09 -19.31
CA MET A 118 -5.28 2.99 -18.36
C MET A 118 -5.74 1.71 -19.04
N THR A 119 -6.74 1.80 -19.92
CA THR A 119 -7.30 0.65 -20.66
C THR A 119 -6.27 -0.08 -21.53
N LYS A 120 -5.21 0.60 -21.97
CA LYS A 120 -4.11 0.00 -22.74
C LYS A 120 -3.14 -0.83 -21.90
N LEU A 121 -3.19 -0.72 -20.57
CA LEU A 121 -2.29 -1.49 -19.72
C LEU A 121 -2.71 -2.96 -19.68
N PRO A 122 -1.74 -3.88 -19.82
CA PRO A 122 -2.02 -5.30 -19.75
C PRO A 122 -2.37 -5.72 -18.31
N PRO A 123 -3.22 -6.74 -18.14
CA PRO A 123 -3.37 -7.42 -16.86
C PRO A 123 -2.04 -7.98 -16.38
N VAL A 124 -1.75 -7.85 -15.08
CA VAL A 124 -0.45 -8.24 -14.49
C VAL A 124 -0.47 -9.67 -13.96
N PHE A 125 -1.57 -10.07 -13.32
CA PHE A 125 -1.59 -11.31 -12.53
C PHE A 125 -2.27 -12.48 -13.25
N LYS A 126 -3.31 -12.22 -14.05
CA LYS A 126 -4.09 -13.25 -14.76
C LYS A 126 -4.31 -12.83 -16.21
N LYS A 127 -4.13 -13.77 -17.15
CA LYS A 127 -4.45 -13.52 -18.57
C LYS A 127 -5.94 -13.23 -18.72
N GLY A 128 -6.27 -12.08 -19.31
CA GLY A 128 -7.66 -11.60 -19.41
C GLY A 128 -8.25 -11.16 -18.06
N GLY A 129 -7.42 -10.96 -17.04
CA GLY A 129 -7.84 -10.44 -15.74
C GLY A 129 -8.14 -8.94 -15.76
N THR A 130 -8.62 -8.43 -14.64
CA THR A 130 -8.99 -7.02 -14.46
C THR A 130 -7.87 -6.18 -13.85
N VAL A 131 -6.93 -6.81 -13.12
CA VAL A 131 -5.93 -6.10 -12.32
C VAL A 131 -4.73 -5.68 -13.16
N THR A 132 -4.45 -4.38 -13.18
CA THR A 132 -3.35 -3.75 -13.92
C THR A 132 -2.51 -2.85 -13.02
N ALA A 133 -1.38 -2.37 -13.55
CA ALA A 133 -0.55 -1.39 -12.85
C ALA A 133 -1.22 -0.02 -12.63
N ALA A 134 -2.34 0.28 -13.31
CA ALA A 134 -3.07 1.53 -13.09
C ALA A 134 -4.20 1.42 -12.06
N ASN A 135 -4.72 0.21 -11.80
CA ASN A 135 -5.86 -0.01 -10.91
C ASN A 135 -5.52 -0.82 -9.65
N ALA A 136 -4.25 -1.19 -9.47
CA ALA A 136 -3.68 -1.66 -8.23
C ALA A 136 -2.85 -0.55 -7.55
N SER A 137 -2.75 -0.58 -6.22
CA SER A 137 -1.84 0.30 -5.48
C SER A 137 -0.38 -0.02 -5.78
N GLY A 138 0.46 1.00 -5.80
CA GLY A 138 1.90 0.84 -5.97
C GLY A 138 2.62 0.38 -4.72
N VAL A 139 3.88 -0.04 -4.93
CA VAL A 139 4.89 -0.14 -3.87
C VAL A 139 5.24 1.28 -3.42
N SER A 140 5.27 1.53 -2.11
CA SER A 140 5.48 2.87 -1.55
C SER A 140 6.28 2.84 -0.24
N ASP A 141 6.81 3.99 0.14
CA ASP A 141 7.48 4.21 1.42
C ASP A 141 6.70 5.28 2.21
N GLY A 142 6.49 5.08 3.51
CA GLY A 142 5.73 6.04 4.31
C GLY A 142 5.66 5.68 5.79
N ALA A 143 5.37 6.68 6.62
CA ALA A 143 5.14 6.51 8.05
C ALA A 143 4.04 7.43 8.55
N GLY A 144 3.28 6.97 9.53
CA GLY A 144 2.23 7.74 10.20
C GLY A 144 2.18 7.45 11.69
N ALA A 145 1.77 8.44 12.48
CA ALA A 145 1.69 8.31 13.93
C ALA A 145 0.50 9.09 14.50
N VAL A 146 -0.13 8.51 15.53
CA VAL A 146 -1.23 9.07 16.29
C VAL A 146 -0.93 8.96 17.79
N VAL A 147 -1.18 10.03 18.54
CA VAL A 147 -1.14 10.00 20.00
C VAL A 147 -2.54 9.67 20.51
N ILE A 148 -2.65 8.55 21.23
CA ILE A 148 -3.86 8.20 21.97
C ILE A 148 -3.68 8.58 23.44
N ALA A 149 -4.75 9.06 24.06
CA ALA A 149 -4.76 9.47 25.46
C ALA A 149 -6.10 9.07 26.11
N SER A 150 -6.06 8.71 27.39
CA SER A 150 -7.27 8.56 28.21
C SER A 150 -7.87 9.93 28.53
N GLU A 151 -9.14 9.96 28.95
CA GLU A 151 -9.80 11.20 29.35
C GLU A 151 -9.05 11.92 30.49
N ASP A 152 -8.51 11.16 31.46
CA ASP A 152 -7.72 11.71 32.56
C ASP A 152 -6.43 12.39 32.07
N ALA A 153 -5.72 11.75 31.14
CA ALA A 153 -4.51 12.32 30.55
C ALA A 153 -4.78 13.60 29.74
N LEU A 154 -5.95 13.69 29.07
CA LEU A 154 -6.37 14.91 28.39
C LEU A 154 -6.55 16.07 29.38
N LYS A 155 -7.15 15.81 30.56
CA LYS A 155 -7.36 16.83 31.61
C LYS A 155 -6.05 17.24 32.27
N GLU A 156 -5.23 16.27 32.68
CA GLU A 156 -3.95 16.51 33.36
C GLU A 156 -3.00 17.34 32.49
N HIS A 157 -2.84 16.93 31.23
CA HIS A 157 -1.90 17.57 30.31
C HIS A 157 -2.53 18.67 29.44
N LYS A 158 -3.81 19.00 29.66
CA LYS A 158 -4.57 20.04 28.94
C LYS A 158 -4.48 19.88 27.42
N LEU A 159 -4.65 18.65 26.94
CA LEU A 159 -4.58 18.31 25.52
C LEU A 159 -5.94 18.53 24.84
N THR A 160 -5.91 18.98 23.59
CA THR A 160 -7.12 19.11 22.74
C THR A 160 -7.28 17.84 21.90
N PRO A 161 -8.29 16.99 22.16
CA PRO A 161 -8.53 15.81 21.34
C PRO A 161 -9.08 16.20 19.95
N LEU A 162 -8.62 15.52 18.90
CA LEU A 162 -9.15 15.70 17.54
C LEU A 162 -10.37 14.80 17.26
N ALA A 163 -10.39 13.61 17.88
CA ALA A 163 -11.44 12.61 17.74
C ALA A 163 -11.48 11.69 18.97
N ARG A 164 -12.51 10.85 19.06
CA ARG A 164 -12.66 9.82 20.09
C ARG A 164 -12.77 8.43 19.45
N ILE A 165 -11.97 7.48 19.93
CA ILE A 165 -12.11 6.07 19.54
C ILE A 165 -13.34 5.51 20.26
N VAL A 166 -14.35 5.08 19.50
CA VAL A 166 -15.62 4.58 20.04
C VAL A 166 -15.60 3.05 20.16
N THR A 167 -15.09 2.37 19.14
CA THR A 167 -14.96 0.91 19.06
C THR A 167 -13.99 0.54 17.94
N TYR A 168 -13.48 -0.69 17.95
CA TYR A 168 -12.71 -1.30 16.86
C TYR A 168 -13.00 -2.81 16.82
N HIS A 169 -12.78 -3.46 15.68
CA HIS A 169 -12.96 -4.90 15.50
C HIS A 169 -11.94 -5.47 14.52
N ILE A 170 -11.65 -6.77 14.65
CA ILE A 170 -10.75 -7.51 13.75
C ILE A 170 -11.42 -8.84 13.44
N SER A 171 -11.48 -9.21 12.16
CA SER A 171 -12.03 -10.49 11.71
C SER A 171 -11.10 -11.18 10.72
N GLY A 172 -11.07 -12.52 10.79
CA GLY A 172 -10.52 -13.33 9.71
C GLY A 172 -11.49 -13.42 8.54
N CYS A 173 -10.96 -13.74 7.36
CA CYS A 173 -11.72 -14.11 6.18
C CYS A 173 -10.96 -15.20 5.40
N ASP A 174 -11.55 -15.71 4.32
CA ASP A 174 -10.89 -16.66 3.43
C ASP A 174 -9.68 -15.98 2.74
N PRO A 175 -8.45 -16.51 2.89
CA PRO A 175 -7.25 -15.90 2.33
C PRO A 175 -7.28 -15.78 0.80
N THR A 176 -8.08 -16.59 0.11
CA THR A 176 -8.22 -16.51 -1.36
C THR A 176 -8.94 -15.24 -1.82
N ILE A 177 -9.62 -14.53 -0.92
CA ILE A 177 -10.40 -13.32 -1.16
C ILE A 177 -10.11 -12.25 -0.10
N MET A 178 -8.87 -12.19 0.42
CA MET A 178 -8.49 -11.40 1.59
C MET A 178 -8.93 -9.91 1.54
N GLY A 179 -9.02 -9.33 0.34
CA GLY A 179 -9.44 -7.94 0.13
C GLY A 179 -10.88 -7.62 0.56
N ILE A 180 -11.67 -8.61 0.98
CA ILE A 180 -13.00 -8.42 1.59
C ILE A 180 -12.96 -8.25 3.12
N GLY A 181 -11.81 -8.48 3.75
CA GLY A 181 -11.65 -8.32 5.19
C GLY A 181 -12.02 -6.89 5.65
N PRO A 182 -12.71 -6.72 6.79
CA PRO A 182 -13.07 -5.42 7.35
C PRO A 182 -11.88 -4.68 7.98
#